data_AF-A0A6G1JI46-F1
#
_entry.id   AF-A0A6G1JI46-F1
#
_cell.length_a   1.000
_cell.length_b   1.000
_cell.length_c   1.000
_cell.angle_alpha   90.00
_cell.angle_beta   90.00
_cell.angle_gamma   90.00
#
_symmetry.space_group_name_H-M   'P 1'
#
loop_
_entity.id
_entity.type
_entity.pdbx_description
1 polymer ?
#
loop_
_entity_poly.entity_id
_entity_poly.type
_entity_poly.pdbx_seq_one_letter_code
_entity_poly.pdbx_strand_id
1 'polypeptide(L)'
;MTSSHRQLACVNYHVAEVCPLADVELLPARLMLDKEHPTPPYDMHYDENTYICGTINGHAVVVATYSLGETGNVNARRLIGFIFKTSYIRIAVLISIRGRVPYLTLSKNLLNNIYLSNVVVR
;
A
#
# COMPACT_ATOMS: atom_id res chain seq x y z
N MET A 1 -15.75 9.05 -28.35
CA MET A 1 -16.05 9.96 -27.22
C MET A 1 -14.82 9.96 -26.33
N THR A 2 -14.01 11.00 -26.41
CA THR A 2 -12.72 11.11 -25.71
C THR A 2 -12.98 11.32 -24.21
N SER A 3 -12.65 10.30 -23.41
CA SER A 3 -12.64 10.41 -21.95
C SER A 3 -11.62 11.49 -21.55
N SER A 4 -12.11 12.69 -21.24
CA SER A 4 -11.32 13.72 -20.55
C SER A 4 -10.73 13.08 -19.28
N HIS A 5 -9.41 12.93 -19.23
CA HIS A 5 -8.70 12.48 -18.02
C HIS A 5 -8.79 13.60 -16.98
N ARG A 6 -9.91 13.64 -16.24
CA ARG A 6 -10.07 14.53 -15.11
C ARG A 6 -9.09 14.10 -14.02
N GLN A 7 -8.04 14.89 -13.82
CA GLN A 7 -7.10 14.70 -12.71
C GLN A 7 -7.86 14.91 -11.40
N LEU A 8 -7.81 13.92 -10.51
CA LEU A 8 -8.40 14.03 -9.17
C LEU A 8 -7.44 14.79 -8.25
N ALA A 9 -7.97 15.71 -7.44
CA ALA A 9 -7.20 16.37 -6.39
C ALA A 9 -6.87 15.40 -5.24
N CYS A 10 -5.78 15.67 -4.50
CA CYS A 10 -5.34 14.89 -3.34
C CYS A 10 -6.48 14.62 -2.34
N VAL A 11 -7.37 15.60 -2.16
CA VAL A 11 -8.52 15.52 -1.24
C VAL A 11 -9.50 14.38 -1.52
N ASN A 12 -9.48 13.83 -2.74
CA ASN A 12 -10.40 12.77 -3.15
C ASN A 12 -9.87 11.36 -2.87
N TYR A 13 -8.61 11.25 -2.44
CA TYR A 13 -8.01 9.97 -2.07
C TYR A 13 -8.17 9.76 -0.58
N HIS A 14 -8.91 8.72 -0.20
CA HIS A 14 -9.19 8.39 1.21
C HIS A 14 -8.65 7.03 1.63
N VAL A 15 -8.24 6.20 0.67
CA VAL A 15 -7.73 4.85 0.91
C VAL A 15 -6.30 4.77 0.40
N ALA A 16 -5.40 4.30 1.26
CA ALA A 16 -4.03 3.98 0.89
C ALA A 16 -3.80 2.47 0.98
N GLU A 17 -3.19 1.90 -0.04
CA GLU A 17 -2.52 0.62 0.02
C GLU A 17 -1.03 0.88 0.30
N VAL A 18 -0.48 0.23 1.32
CA VAL A 18 0.91 0.41 1.74
C VAL A 18 1.70 -0.83 1.35
N CYS A 19 2.77 -0.64 0.60
CA CYS A 19 3.67 -1.69 0.10
C CYS A 19 5.09 -1.46 0.66
N PRO A 20 5.47 -2.04 1.81
CA PRO A 20 6.81 -1.86 2.35
C PRO A 20 7.92 -2.46 1.46
N LEU A 21 7.68 -3.52 0.71
CA LEU A 21 8.72 -4.10 -0.14
C LEU A 21 8.56 -3.60 -1.56
N ALA A 22 9.05 -2.39 -1.86
CA ALA A 22 8.93 -1.77 -3.19
C ALA A 22 9.30 -2.73 -4.34
N ASP A 23 10.38 -3.51 -4.18
CA ASP A 23 10.89 -4.44 -5.20
C ASP A 23 9.94 -5.62 -5.51
N VAL A 24 9.02 -5.95 -4.60
CA VAL A 24 8.18 -7.15 -4.69
C VAL A 24 6.69 -6.82 -4.70
N GLU A 25 6.27 -5.83 -3.91
CA GLU A 25 4.87 -5.52 -3.61
C GLU A 25 4.32 -4.37 -4.46
N LEU A 26 5.15 -3.42 -4.89
CA LEU A 26 4.69 -2.23 -5.61
C LEU A 26 4.11 -2.55 -6.99
N LEU A 27 4.80 -3.40 -7.77
CA LEU A 27 4.38 -3.72 -9.13
C LEU A 27 3.03 -4.47 -9.14
N PRO A 28 2.82 -5.53 -8.33
CA PRO A 28 1.51 -6.16 -8.20
C PRO A 28 0.41 -5.17 -7.76
N ALA A 29 0.67 -4.34 -6.75
CA ALA A 29 -0.30 -3.36 -6.26
C ALA A 29 -0.70 -2.35 -7.35
N ARG A 30 0.28 -1.85 -8.12
CA ARG A 30 0.03 -0.98 -9.27
C ARG A 30 -0.83 -1.68 -10.33
N LEU A 31 -0.55 -2.94 -10.63
CA LEU A 31 -1.29 -3.73 -11.63
C LEU A 31 -2.73 -4.08 -11.18
N MET A 32 -3.02 -4.00 -9.88
CA MET A 32 -4.37 -4.16 -9.34
C MET A 32 -5.26 -2.91 -9.52
N LEU A 33 -4.69 -1.77 -9.94
CA LEU A 33 -5.48 -0.59 -10.27
C LEU A 33 -6.26 -0.81 -11.57
N ASP A 34 -7.57 -0.58 -11.54
CA ASP A 34 -8.42 -0.58 -12.74
C ASP A 34 -7.98 0.52 -13.71
N LYS A 35 -7.55 1.66 -13.14
CA LYS A 35 -7.06 2.83 -13.86
C LYS A 35 -6.03 3.56 -13.04
N GLU A 36 -4.91 3.90 -13.66
CA GLU A 36 -3.92 4.80 -13.09
C GLU A 36 -4.26 6.26 -13.39
N HIS A 37 -4.01 7.13 -12.42
CA HIS A 37 -4.19 8.57 -12.50
C HIS A 37 -2.84 9.28 -12.43
N PRO A 38 -2.69 10.42 -13.11
CA PRO A 38 -1.59 11.33 -12.82
C PRO A 38 -1.62 11.71 -11.34
N THR A 39 -0.49 11.55 -10.65
CA THR A 39 -0.36 11.95 -9.25
C THR A 39 -0.68 13.45 -9.13
N PRO A 40 -1.64 13.85 -8.28
CA PRO A 40 -1.93 15.26 -8.08
C PRO A 40 -0.74 15.98 -7.45
N PRO A 41 -0.63 17.32 -7.59
CA PRO A 41 0.34 18.08 -6.82
C PRO A 41 0.13 17.88 -5.31
N TYR A 42 1.21 17.62 -4.58
CA TYR A 42 1.25 17.51 -3.11
C TYR A 42 2.54 18.13 -2.59
N ASP A 43 2.59 18.41 -1.28
CA ASP A 43 3.80 18.94 -0.65
C ASP A 43 4.87 17.85 -0.57
N MET A 44 5.92 18.00 -1.38
CA MET A 44 7.05 17.08 -1.48
C MET A 44 8.19 17.43 -0.52
N HIS A 45 8.09 18.49 0.29
CA HIS A 45 9.19 18.88 1.16
C HIS A 45 9.52 17.77 2.16
N TYR A 46 10.69 17.14 1.95
CA TYR A 46 11.20 16.01 2.73
C TYR A 46 10.38 14.72 2.60
N ASP A 47 9.60 14.58 1.52
CA ASP A 47 8.90 13.34 1.21
C ASP A 47 9.65 12.54 0.14
N GLU A 48 10.29 11.45 0.56
CA GLU A 48 11.00 10.53 -0.32
C GLU A 48 10.11 9.33 -0.73
N ASN A 49 8.85 9.32 -0.31
CA ASN A 49 7.95 8.21 -0.61
C ASN A 49 7.46 8.28 -2.06
N THR A 50 7.16 7.11 -2.61
CA THR A 50 6.54 6.94 -3.93
C THR A 50 5.04 6.74 -3.78
N TYR A 51 4.26 7.46 -4.58
CA TYR A 51 2.81 7.36 -4.62
C TYR A 51 2.32 7.13 -6.04
N ILE A 52 1.51 6.09 -6.21
CA ILE A 52 0.82 5.79 -7.46
C ILE A 52 -0.68 5.92 -7.20
N CYS A 53 -1.30 6.87 -7.88
CA CYS A 53 -2.71 7.15 -7.71
C CYS A 53 -3.53 6.39 -8.75
N GLY A 54 -4.71 5.91 -8.37
CA GLY A 54 -5.61 5.27 -9.31
C GLY A 54 -6.98 4.98 -8.72
N THR A 55 -7.68 4.03 -9.35
CA THR A 55 -8.96 3.52 -8.88
C THR A 55 -8.99 2.01 -8.76
N ILE A 56 -9.67 1.53 -7.73
CA ILE A 56 -10.06 0.12 -7.57
C ILE A 56 -11.55 0.09 -7.29
N ASN A 57 -12.30 -0.62 -8.13
CA ASN A 57 -13.77 -0.73 -8.09
C ASN A 57 -14.47 0.64 -7.94
N GLY A 58 -13.98 1.65 -8.66
CA GLY A 58 -14.52 3.02 -8.60
C GLY A 58 -14.11 3.87 -7.39
N HIS A 59 -13.36 3.32 -6.43
CA HIS A 59 -12.81 4.08 -5.31
C HIS A 59 -11.43 4.65 -5.68
N ALA A 60 -11.17 5.91 -5.35
CA ALA A 60 -9.86 6.52 -5.52
C ALA A 60 -8.89 5.99 -4.44
N VAL A 61 -7.82 5.35 -4.88
CA VAL A 61 -6.82 4.69 -4.04
C VAL A 61 -5.44 5.25 -4.33
N VAL A 62 -4.59 5.34 -3.31
CA VAL A 62 -3.16 5.62 -3.44
C VAL A 62 -2.38 4.37 -3.04
N VAL A 63 -1.56 3.85 -3.94
CA VAL A 63 -0.53 2.86 -3.61
C VAL A 63 0.71 3.63 -3.16
N ALA A 64 1.20 3.36 -1.97
CA ALA A 64 2.31 4.07 -1.35
C ALA A 64 3.43 3.12 -0.92
N THR A 65 4.68 3.49 -1.21
CA THR A 65 5.88 2.81 -0.74
C THR A 65 6.93 3.84 -0.38
N TYR A 66 7.86 3.50 0.51
CA TYR A 66 9.07 4.29 0.72
C TYR A 66 10.11 4.03 -0.39
N SER A 67 11.22 4.77 -0.37
CA SER A 67 12.30 4.71 -1.36
C SER A 67 12.81 3.29 -1.60
N LEU A 68 13.17 2.99 -2.86
CA LEU A 68 13.75 1.71 -3.25
C LEU A 68 14.99 1.38 -2.38
N GLY A 69 15.05 0.16 -1.85
CA GLY A 69 16.16 -0.29 -0.99
C GLY A 69 16.00 0.00 0.51
N GLU A 70 15.01 0.80 0.92
CA GLU A 70 14.60 0.85 2.32
C GLU A 70 13.81 -0.43 2.67
N THR A 71 13.90 -0.93 3.90
CA THR A 71 13.05 -2.05 4.37
C THR A 71 12.74 -1.94 5.86
N GLY A 72 11.68 -2.63 6.30
CA GLY A 72 11.43 -2.91 7.72
C GLY A 72 10.42 -1.99 8.40
N ASN A 73 10.06 -2.37 9.63
CA ASN A 73 8.94 -1.78 10.38
C ASN A 73 9.10 -0.28 10.67
N VAL A 74 10.34 0.21 10.83
CA VAL A 74 10.60 1.62 11.12
C VAL A 74 10.22 2.50 9.93
N ASN A 75 10.60 2.10 8.72
CA ASN A 75 10.31 2.84 7.50
C ASN A 75 8.82 2.73 7.13
N ALA A 76 8.22 1.55 7.31
CA ALA A 76 6.78 1.38 7.14
C ALA A 76 5.98 2.29 8.09
N ARG A 77 6.41 2.40 9.35
CA ARG A 77 5.76 3.30 10.34
C ARG A 77 5.95 4.77 9.98
N ARG A 78 7.11 5.17 9.45
CA ARG A 78 7.37 6.53 8.98
C ARG A 78 6.46 6.89 7.81
N LEU A 79 6.39 6.01 6.80
CA LEU A 79 5.50 6.15 5.64
C LEU A 79 4.03 6.33 6.07
N ILE A 80 3.52 5.42 6.90
CA ILE A 80 2.13 5.49 7.39
C ILE A 80 1.89 6.78 8.18
N GLY A 81 2.81 7.14 9.08
CA GLY A 81 2.72 8.37 9.87
C GLY A 81 2.73 9.63 9.01
N PHE A 82 3.52 9.64 7.94
CA PHE A 82 3.56 10.72 6.98
C PHE A 82 2.23 10.82 6.22
N ILE A 83 1.77 9.71 5.62
CA ILE A 83 0.51 9.63 4.87
C ILE A 83 -0.66 10.18 5.70
N PHE A 84 -0.85 9.71 6.93
CA PHE A 84 -1.96 10.18 7.76
C PHE A 84 -1.84 11.65 8.18
N LYS A 85 -0.63 12.21 8.19
CA LYS A 85 -0.39 13.61 8.58
C LYS A 85 -0.55 14.58 7.40
N THR A 86 -0.14 14.19 6.20
CA THR A 86 0.02 15.10 5.06
C THR A 86 -1.02 14.91 3.96
N SER A 87 -1.83 13.84 4.04
CA SER A 87 -2.83 13.51 3.03
C SER A 87 -4.24 13.39 3.62
N TYR A 88 -5.23 13.25 2.73
CA TYR A 88 -6.64 13.08 3.10
C TYR A 88 -7.03 11.60 3.29
N ILE A 89 -6.02 10.74 3.46
CA ILE A 89 -6.17 9.31 3.68
C ILE A 89 -6.80 9.07 5.07
N ARG A 90 -7.87 8.28 5.08
CA ARG A 90 -8.61 7.89 6.28
C ARG A 90 -8.38 6.43 6.65
N ILE A 91 -8.05 5.61 5.66
CA ILE A 91 -7.83 4.17 5.82
C ILE A 91 -6.52 3.83 5.10
N ALA A 92 -5.60 3.20 5.81
CA ALA A 92 -4.39 2.64 5.22
C ALA A 92 -4.41 1.13 5.44
N VAL A 93 -4.30 0.36 4.35
CA VAL A 93 -4.25 -1.10 4.37
C VAL A 93 -2.83 -1.53 4.02
N LEU A 94 -2.22 -2.31 4.90
CA LEU A 94 -0.92 -2.91 4.64
C LEU A 94 -1.13 -4.28 3.98
N ILE A 95 -0.80 -4.40 2.70
CA ILE A 95 -0.82 -5.66 1.96
C ILE A 95 0.63 -6.06 1.74
N SER A 96 1.06 -7.14 2.41
CA SER A 96 2.46 -7.56 2.38
C SER A 96 2.61 -9.06 2.40
N ILE A 97 3.72 -9.54 1.85
CA ILE A 97 4.14 -10.92 2.00
C ILE A 97 4.86 -11.10 3.34
N ARG A 98 4.62 -12.24 4.01
CA ARG A 98 5.29 -12.56 5.28
C ARG A 98 5.85 -13.96 5.26
N GLY A 99 7.11 -14.07 5.69
CA GLY A 99 7.73 -15.35 5.96
C GLY A 99 7.10 -16.04 7.17
N ARG A 100 7.02 -17.36 7.13
CA ARG A 100 6.59 -18.19 8.25
C ARG A 100 7.76 -18.40 9.21
N VAL A 101 7.51 -18.25 10.52
CA VAL A 101 8.44 -18.75 11.54
C VAL A 101 8.22 -20.26 11.66
N PRO A 102 9.25 -21.10 11.40
CA PRO A 102 9.10 -22.55 11.49
C PRO A 102 8.88 -22.97 12.94
N TYR A 103 7.77 -23.66 13.21
CA TYR A 103 7.52 -24.33 14.48
C TYR A 103 7.91 -25.81 14.35
N LEU A 104 8.61 -26.33 15.36
CA LEU A 104 9.02 -27.74 15.42
C LEU A 104 7.84 -28.70 15.60
N THR A 105 6.69 -28.19 16.06
CA THR A 105 5.47 -28.97 16.31
C THR A 105 4.24 -28.20 15.84
N LEU A 106 3.32 -28.91 15.16
CA LEU A 106 2.03 -28.35 14.76
C LEU A 106 1.12 -28.20 15.99
N SER A 107 0.41 -27.08 16.07
CA SER A 107 -0.62 -26.92 17.08
C SER A 107 -1.78 -27.86 16.79
N LYS A 108 -2.37 -28.45 17.84
CA LYS A 108 -3.65 -29.18 17.73
C LYS A 108 -4.79 -28.25 17.28
N ASN A 109 -4.68 -26.95 17.55
CA ASN A 109 -5.60 -25.96 17.00
C ASN A 109 -5.11 -25.53 15.60
N LEU A 110 -5.85 -25.94 14.57
CA LEU A 110 -5.50 -25.71 13.17
C LEU A 110 -5.40 -24.21 12.81
N LEU A 111 -6.14 -23.33 13.49
CA LEU A 111 -6.08 -21.88 13.25
C LEU A 111 -4.72 -21.26 13.62
N ASN A 112 -3.94 -21.96 14.45
CA ASN A 112 -2.59 -21.51 14.82
C ASN A 112 -1.53 -21.98 13.82
N ASN A 113 -1.88 -22.84 12.87
CA ASN A 113 -0.95 -23.35 11.87
C ASN A 113 -1.05 -22.49 10.60
N ILE A 114 -0.07 -21.61 10.40
CA ILE A 114 0.04 -20.78 9.19
C ILE A 114 0.85 -21.54 8.15
N TYR A 115 0.25 -21.79 7.00
CA TYR A 115 0.87 -22.42 5.83
C TYR A 115 1.17 -21.40 4.74
N LEU A 116 2.03 -21.78 3.78
CA LEU A 116 2.22 -20.99 2.57
C LEU A 116 0.87 -20.82 1.85
N SER A 117 0.69 -19.66 1.21
CA SER A 117 -0.55 -19.25 0.54
C SER A 117 -1.73 -18.97 1.48
N ASN A 118 -1.55 -18.99 2.80
CA ASN A 118 -2.58 -18.48 3.72
C ASN A 118 -2.59 -16.95 3.71
N VAL A 119 -3.79 -16.39 3.74
CA VAL A 119 -4.02 -14.96 4.01
C VAL A 119 -4.26 -14.78 5.50
N VAL A 120 -3.55 -13.85 6.12
CA VAL A 120 -3.66 -13.56 7.56
C VAL A 120 -4.01 -12.10 7.74
N VAL A 121 -5.10 -11.83 8.47
CA VAL A 121 -5.53 -10.49 8.86
C VAL A 121 -5.21 -10.28 10.34
N ARG A 122 -4.65 -9.12 10.70
CA ARG A 122 -4.25 -8.76 12.07
C ARG A 122 -4.67 -7.35 12.40
#